data_AF-A0A167K4N3-F1
#
_entry.id   AF-A0A167K4N3-F1
#
_cell.length_a   1.000
_cell.length_b   1.000
_cell.length_c   1.000
_cell.angle_alpha   90.00
_cell.angle_beta   90.00
_cell.angle_gamma   90.00
#
_symmetry.space_group_name_H-M   'P 1'
#
loop_
_entity.id
_entity.type
_entity.pdbx_description
1 polymer ?
#
loop_
_entity_poly.entity_id
_entity_poly.type
_entity_poly.pdbx_seq_one_letter_code
_entity_poly.pdbx_strand_id
1 'polypeptide(L)'
;KHAAEQAKRSTSLHEVQLEEPEDFISKVYFDPCSYQCLENCGAVLLTVVRKGGDVSKTVYVDYKTEDGSANAGADYEFTEGTIVLKSGETQKEFSIGIIDDDIFEEDEHFFVRLSNLRVVETDEPPELNNLPYPKA
;
A
#
# COMPACT_ATOMS: atom_id res chain seq x y z
N LYS A 1 48.04 7.01 -47.70
CA LYS A 1 46.85 7.66 -47.10
C LYS A 1 45.88 6.54 -46.69
N HIS A 2 45.29 6.60 -45.49
CA HIS A 2 44.76 5.50 -44.64
C HIS A 2 45.87 4.89 -43.78
N ALA A 3 45.81 4.79 -42.45
CA ALA A 3 44.78 5.10 -41.46
C ALA A 3 45.46 5.63 -40.19
N ALA A 4 44.83 6.59 -39.50
CA ALA A 4 45.27 7.12 -38.21
C ALA A 4 44.32 6.61 -37.12
N GLU A 5 44.92 5.99 -36.12
CA GLU A 5 44.37 5.64 -34.82
C GLU A 5 43.86 6.90 -34.11
N GLN A 6 42.64 6.86 -33.58
CA GLN A 6 42.26 7.79 -32.52
C GLN A 6 41.33 7.11 -31.54
N ALA A 7 41.95 6.65 -30.45
CA ALA A 7 41.30 6.34 -29.20
C ALA A 7 40.48 7.54 -28.74
N LYS A 8 39.16 7.38 -28.66
CA LYS A 8 38.32 8.24 -27.83
C LYS A 8 37.89 7.41 -26.64
N ARG A 9 38.63 7.63 -25.55
CA ARG A 9 38.29 7.24 -24.19
C ARG A 9 36.96 7.92 -23.85
N SER A 10 35.84 7.26 -24.08
CA SER A 10 34.55 7.70 -23.55
C SER A 10 34.59 7.48 -22.05
N THR A 11 34.88 8.55 -21.34
CA THR A 11 34.59 8.71 -19.92
C THR A 11 33.14 8.28 -19.67
N SER A 12 32.99 7.12 -19.03
CA SER A 12 31.76 6.75 -18.35
C SER A 12 31.48 7.88 -17.35
N LEU A 13 30.55 8.76 -17.72
CA LEU A 13 29.77 9.47 -16.73
C LEU A 13 28.98 8.37 -16.04
N HIS A 14 29.53 7.84 -14.94
CA HIS A 14 28.69 7.30 -13.89
C HIS A 14 27.83 8.48 -13.46
N GLU A 15 26.65 8.57 -14.04
CA GLU A 15 25.53 9.27 -13.44
C GLU A 15 25.44 8.63 -12.06
N VAL A 16 25.92 9.36 -11.05
CA VAL A 16 25.68 8.99 -9.66
C VAL A 16 24.19 9.21 -9.49
N GLN A 17 23.39 8.19 -9.80
CA GLN A 17 22.11 8.01 -9.16
C GLN A 17 22.47 7.96 -7.68
N LEU A 18 22.30 9.11 -7.02
CA LEU A 18 22.12 9.11 -5.58
C LEU A 18 20.95 8.15 -5.39
N GLU A 19 21.24 6.94 -4.91
CA GLU A 19 20.23 6.08 -4.31
C GLU A 19 19.69 6.93 -3.16
N GLU A 20 18.65 7.72 -3.44
CA GLU A 20 17.84 8.28 -2.37
C GLU A 20 17.46 7.08 -1.52
N PRO A 21 17.60 7.14 -0.19
CA PRO A 21 17.38 5.97 0.62
C PRO A 21 15.87 5.73 0.73
N GLU A 22 15.28 5.26 -0.36
CA GLU A 22 13.90 4.85 -0.55
C GLU A 22 13.52 3.77 0.47
N ASP A 23 14.52 3.07 1.00
CA ASP A 23 14.38 2.07 2.06
C ASP A 23 13.96 2.65 3.41
N PHE A 24 14.15 3.95 3.67
CA PHE A 24 13.67 4.56 4.93
C PHE A 24 12.25 5.12 4.84
N ILE A 25 11.68 5.27 3.64
CA ILE A 25 10.33 5.82 3.44
C ILE A 25 9.34 4.67 3.28
N SER A 26 8.34 4.61 4.16
CA SER A 26 7.25 3.63 4.01
C SER A 26 6.25 4.13 2.96
N LYS A 27 6.16 3.43 1.83
CA LYS A 27 5.17 3.63 0.77
C LYS A 27 4.05 2.60 0.94
N VAL A 28 2.80 3.03 0.82
CA VAL A 28 1.61 2.14 0.87
C VAL A 28 0.75 2.41 -0.36
N TYR A 29 0.45 1.39 -1.13
CA TYR A 29 -0.23 1.50 -2.43
C TYR A 29 -0.96 0.21 -2.81
N PHE A 30 -1.87 0.28 -3.78
CA PHE A 30 -2.50 -0.90 -4.37
C PHE A 30 -1.56 -1.56 -5.40
N ASP A 31 -1.50 -2.89 -5.37
CA ASP A 31 -0.75 -3.67 -6.37
C ASP A 31 -1.58 -4.91 -6.78
N PRO A 32 -2.16 -4.94 -8.00
CA PRO A 32 -2.10 -3.90 -9.04
C PRO A 32 -2.83 -2.60 -8.66
N CYS A 33 -2.59 -1.51 -9.40
CA CYS A 33 -3.29 -0.24 -9.19
C CYS A 33 -4.70 -0.17 -9.83
N SER A 34 -5.09 -1.20 -10.59
CA SER A 34 -6.43 -1.35 -11.17
C SER A 34 -6.87 -2.80 -11.08
N TYR A 35 -8.16 -3.00 -10.83
CA TYR A 35 -8.81 -4.30 -10.73
C TYR A 35 -9.99 -4.33 -11.71
N GLN A 36 -10.26 -5.51 -12.23
CA GLN A 36 -11.42 -5.77 -13.09
C GLN A 36 -12.11 -7.02 -12.58
N CYS A 37 -13.43 -6.97 -12.48
CA CYS A 37 -14.26 -8.08 -12.09
C CYS A 37 -15.55 -8.07 -12.89
N LEU A 38 -16.18 -9.23 -13.02
CA LEU A 38 -17.55 -9.31 -13.49
C LEU A 38 -18.49 -8.95 -12.34
N GLU A 39 -19.65 -8.41 -12.68
CA GLU A 39 -20.70 -8.06 -11.74
C GLU A 39 -21.08 -9.25 -10.82
N ASN A 40 -21.18 -10.44 -11.40
CA ASN A 40 -21.51 -11.69 -10.69
C ASN A 40 -20.36 -12.28 -9.83
N CYS A 41 -19.26 -11.56 -9.62
CA CYS A 41 -18.15 -12.07 -8.78
C CYS A 41 -18.50 -12.07 -7.28
N GLY A 42 -19.52 -11.31 -6.87
CA GLY A 42 -19.94 -11.11 -5.49
C GLY A 42 -18.99 -10.22 -4.68
N ALA A 43 -17.68 -10.35 -4.85
CA ALA A 43 -16.71 -9.43 -4.26
C ALA A 43 -15.40 -9.37 -5.05
N VAL A 44 -14.82 -8.18 -5.13
CA VAL A 44 -13.45 -7.97 -5.63
C VAL A 44 -12.46 -7.97 -4.48
N LEU A 45 -11.38 -8.76 -4.60
CA LEU A 45 -10.30 -8.83 -3.62
C LEU A 45 -9.18 -7.87 -4.00
N LEU A 46 -8.93 -6.89 -3.13
CA LEU A 46 -7.93 -5.83 -3.33
C LEU A 46 -6.72 -6.08 -2.44
N THR A 47 -5.54 -5.77 -2.97
CA THR A 47 -4.26 -5.97 -2.28
C THR A 47 -3.58 -4.64 -2.06
N VAL A 48 -3.30 -4.32 -0.79
CA VAL A 48 -2.47 -3.18 -0.40
C VAL A 48 -1.10 -3.69 -0.03
N VAL A 49 -0.08 -3.08 -0.63
CA VAL A 49 1.34 -3.39 -0.43
C VAL A 49 2.01 -2.24 0.31
N ARG A 50 2.91 -2.60 1.22
CA ARG A 50 3.87 -1.72 1.88
C ARG A 50 5.27 -2.00 1.35
N LYS A 51 5.97 -0.95 0.94
CA LYS A 51 7.37 -1.01 0.48
C LYS A 51 8.22 0.04 1.19
N GLY A 52 9.41 -0.34 1.63
CA GLY A 52 10.32 0.53 2.37
C GLY A 52 9.86 0.82 3.80
N GLY A 53 10.65 1.62 4.51
CA GLY A 53 10.49 1.91 5.93
C GLY A 53 10.80 0.71 6.84
N ASP A 54 10.69 0.93 8.15
CA ASP A 54 10.95 -0.11 9.15
C ASP A 54 9.78 -1.10 9.23
N VAL A 55 9.90 -2.25 8.56
CA VAL A 55 8.88 -3.31 8.53
C VAL A 55 8.55 -3.88 9.91
N SER A 56 9.36 -3.65 10.95
CA SER A 56 9.02 -4.05 12.32
C SER A 56 7.91 -3.18 12.96
N LYS A 57 7.61 -2.02 12.38
CA LYS A 57 6.52 -1.15 12.84
C LYS A 57 5.19 -1.60 12.28
N THR A 58 4.13 -1.51 13.08
CA THR A 58 2.76 -1.67 12.60
C THR A 58 2.28 -0.39 11.93
N VAL A 59 1.72 -0.53 10.73
CA VAL A 59 1.18 0.56 9.92
C VAL A 59 -0.33 0.40 9.79
N TYR A 60 -1.05 1.51 9.87
CA TYR A 60 -2.48 1.57 9.59
C TYR A 60 -2.70 2.55 8.45
N VAL A 61 -3.60 2.20 7.55
CA VAL A 61 -4.03 3.08 6.45
C VAL A 61 -5.54 3.00 6.36
N ASP A 62 -6.21 4.15 6.30
CA ASP A 62 -7.64 4.18 6.11
C ASP A 62 -7.97 4.03 4.63
N TYR A 63 -9.08 3.37 4.33
CA TYR A 63 -9.58 3.24 2.98
C TYR A 63 -11.06 3.58 2.91
N LYS A 64 -11.51 4.04 1.74
CA LYS A 64 -12.91 4.36 1.47
C LYS A 64 -13.20 4.21 -0.02
N THR A 65 -14.36 3.64 -0.33
CA THR A 65 -14.90 3.61 -1.69
C THR A 65 -15.52 4.96 -2.07
N GLU A 66 -15.39 5.34 -3.34
CA GLU A 66 -15.95 6.56 -3.91
C GLU A 66 -16.52 6.27 -5.29
N ASP A 67 -17.71 6.81 -5.56
CA ASP A 67 -18.42 6.58 -6.82
C ASP A 67 -17.64 7.10 -8.03
N GLY A 68 -17.79 6.39 -9.15
CA GLY A 68 -17.34 6.79 -10.47
C GLY A 68 -18.53 6.89 -11.41
N SER A 69 -18.60 6.00 -12.39
CA SER A 69 -19.88 5.73 -13.07
C SER A 69 -20.74 4.76 -12.27
N ALA A 70 -20.10 3.78 -11.61
CA ALA A 70 -20.73 2.90 -10.63
C ALA A 70 -20.97 3.63 -9.30
N ASN A 71 -22.12 3.36 -8.71
CA ASN A 71 -22.72 4.00 -7.54
C ASN A 71 -22.86 3.00 -6.40
N ALA A 72 -22.50 3.45 -5.19
CA ALA A 72 -22.65 2.63 -4.00
C ALA A 72 -24.13 2.30 -3.71
N GLY A 73 -24.40 1.03 -3.43
CA GLY A 73 -25.73 0.50 -3.13
C GLY A 73 -26.55 0.10 -4.35
N ALA A 74 -26.12 0.47 -5.55
CA ALA A 74 -26.62 -0.08 -6.81
C ALA A 74 -25.63 -1.14 -7.33
N ASP A 75 -24.36 -0.75 -7.49
CA ASP A 75 -23.39 -1.54 -8.29
C ASP A 75 -22.31 -2.18 -7.40
N TYR A 76 -22.06 -1.57 -6.23
CA TYR A 76 -21.11 -2.07 -5.24
C TYR A 76 -21.49 -1.67 -3.81
N GLU A 77 -20.97 -2.37 -2.81
CA GLU A 77 -21.21 -2.03 -1.40
C GLU A 77 -20.31 -0.89 -0.93
N PHE A 78 -20.91 0.20 -0.42
CA PHE A 78 -20.14 1.25 0.24
C PHE A 78 -19.30 0.66 1.37
N THR A 79 -17.97 0.83 1.28
CA THR A 79 -17.05 0.26 2.26
C THR A 79 -16.01 1.30 2.67
N GLU A 80 -15.84 1.48 3.97
CA GLU A 80 -14.74 2.25 4.55
C GLU A 80 -14.19 1.54 5.79
N GLY A 81 -12.91 1.78 6.09
CA GLY A 81 -12.29 1.17 7.26
C GLY A 81 -10.80 1.44 7.35
N THR A 82 -10.13 0.63 8.16
CA THR A 82 -8.68 0.69 8.34
C THR A 82 -8.05 -0.64 8.01
N ILE A 83 -7.07 -0.62 7.12
CA ILE A 83 -6.16 -1.74 6.85
C ILE A 83 -5.03 -1.67 7.88
N VAL A 84 -4.75 -2.80 8.53
CA VAL A 84 -3.66 -2.94 9.50
C VAL A 84 -2.61 -3.89 8.94
N LEU A 85 -1.42 -3.36 8.70
CA LEU A 85 -0.21 -4.10 8.34
C LEU A 85 0.63 -4.23 9.61
N LYS A 86 0.58 -5.39 10.25
CA LYS A 86 1.32 -5.67 11.48
C LYS A 86 2.83 -5.70 11.24
N SER A 87 3.61 -5.74 12.32
CA SER A 87 5.06 -5.99 12.25
C SER A 87 5.36 -7.19 11.35
N GLY A 88 6.19 -6.97 10.32
CA GLY A 88 6.60 -7.96 9.34
C GLY A 88 5.61 -8.19 8.19
N GLU A 89 4.39 -7.64 8.24
CA GLU A 89 3.44 -7.73 7.13
C GLU A 89 3.75 -6.66 6.07
N THR A 90 4.02 -7.09 4.84
CA THR A 90 4.26 -6.20 3.69
C THR A 90 3.07 -6.11 2.75
N GLN A 91 2.03 -6.91 2.96
CA GLN A 91 0.80 -6.85 2.17
C GLN A 91 -0.42 -7.26 2.99
N LYS A 92 -1.58 -6.75 2.60
CA LYS A 92 -2.88 -7.12 3.16
C LYS A 92 -3.93 -7.16 2.06
N GLU A 93 -4.79 -8.16 2.12
CA GLU A 93 -5.95 -8.27 1.26
C GLU A 93 -7.22 -7.88 2.03
N PHE A 94 -8.15 -7.26 1.31
CA PHE A 94 -9.50 -6.97 1.78
C PHE A 94 -10.46 -6.97 0.59
N SER A 95 -11.75 -7.18 0.85
CA SER A 95 -12.76 -7.31 -0.18
C SER A 95 -13.72 -6.13 -0.19
N ILE A 96 -14.19 -5.77 -1.38
CA ILE A 96 -15.35 -4.90 -1.60
C ILE A 96 -16.46 -5.73 -2.22
N GLY A 97 -17.67 -5.68 -1.67
CA GLY A 97 -18.83 -6.37 -2.24
C GLY A 97 -19.24 -5.75 -3.57
N ILE A 98 -19.51 -6.60 -4.57
CA ILE A 98 -20.07 -6.22 -5.87
C ILE A 98 -21.52 -6.70 -5.90
N ILE A 99 -22.42 -5.83 -6.33
CA ILE A 99 -23.85 -6.11 -6.40
C ILE A 99 -24.15 -6.55 -7.83
N ASP A 100 -24.88 -7.66 -7.95
CA ASP A 100 -25.32 -8.26 -9.22
C ASP A 100 -26.83 -8.02 -9.34
N ASP A 101 -27.24 -7.27 -10.36
CA ASP A 101 -28.64 -6.99 -10.63
C ASP A 101 -29.11 -7.39 -12.04
N ASP A 102 -30.42 -7.28 -12.31
CA ASP A 102 -31.03 -7.76 -13.56
C ASP A 102 -31.06 -6.68 -14.67
N ILE A 103 -30.43 -5.52 -14.46
CA ILE A 103 -30.37 -4.39 -15.39
C ILE A 103 -29.14 -4.55 -16.28
N PHE A 104 -29.33 -4.35 -17.58
CA PHE A 104 -28.19 -4.35 -18.50
C PHE A 104 -27.49 -2.99 -18.50
N GLU A 105 -26.20 -3.01 -18.15
CA GLU A 105 -25.37 -1.81 -18.04
C GLU A 105 -24.12 -1.89 -18.94
N GLU A 106 -23.48 -0.73 -19.15
CA GLU A 106 -22.18 -0.65 -19.81
C GLU A 106 -21.02 -0.85 -18.81
N ASP A 107 -19.78 -0.96 -19.27
CA ASP A 107 -18.64 -1.13 -18.36
C ASP A 107 -18.50 0.08 -17.44
N GLU A 108 -18.59 -0.16 -16.13
CA GLU A 108 -18.54 0.89 -15.11
C GLU A 108 -17.29 0.81 -14.22
N HIS A 109 -17.08 1.86 -13.42
CA HIS A 109 -15.98 1.92 -12.46
C HIS A 109 -16.35 2.73 -11.22
N PHE A 110 -15.70 2.38 -10.11
CA PHE A 110 -15.64 3.15 -8.87
C PHE A 110 -14.18 3.22 -8.39
N PHE A 111 -13.89 4.05 -7.40
CA PHE A 111 -12.56 4.24 -6.85
C PHE A 111 -12.46 3.71 -5.43
N VAL A 112 -11.27 3.24 -5.04
CA VAL A 112 -10.92 3.02 -3.63
C VAL A 112 -9.74 3.91 -3.29
N ARG A 113 -9.91 4.77 -2.29
CA ARG A 113 -8.89 5.75 -1.89
C ARG A 113 -8.24 5.33 -0.58
N LEU A 114 -6.91 5.33 -0.56
CA LEU A 114 -6.12 5.22 0.66
C LEU A 114 -5.89 6.60 1.25
N SER A 115 -5.97 6.73 2.56
CA SER A 115 -5.76 7.98 3.29
C SER A 115 -5.26 7.74 4.71
N ASN A 116 -4.88 8.81 5.41
CA ASN A 116 -4.56 8.80 6.84
C ASN A 116 -3.55 7.70 7.25
N LEU A 117 -2.42 7.62 6.54
CA LEU A 117 -1.33 6.70 6.88
C LEU A 117 -0.76 7.03 8.27
N ARG A 118 -0.75 6.06 9.17
CA ARG A 118 -0.23 6.20 10.54
C ARG A 118 0.65 5.03 10.93
N VAL A 119 1.72 5.31 11.67
CA VAL A 119 2.69 4.33 12.17
C VAL A 119 2.63 4.34 13.70
N VAL A 120 2.57 3.16 14.33
CA VAL A 120 2.65 3.07 15.80
C VAL A 120 4.09 2.76 16.19
N GLU A 121 4.71 3.72 16.87
CA GLU A 121 5.99 3.58 17.54
C GLU A 121 5.70 3.09 18.96
N THR A 122 5.77 1.79 19.22
CA THR A 122 5.80 1.31 20.61
C THR A 122 7.18 1.63 21.18
N ASP A 123 7.27 2.70 21.97
CA ASP A 123 8.47 3.09 22.73
C ASP A 123 8.37 2.75 24.22
N GLU A 124 7.57 1.77 24.63
CA GLU A 124 7.55 1.36 26.04
C GLU A 124 7.47 -0.16 26.24
N PRO A 125 8.58 -0.81 26.65
CA PRO A 125 8.49 -2.06 27.40
C PRO A 125 7.79 -1.76 28.73
N PRO A 126 6.85 -2.60 29.22
CA PRO A 126 6.39 -2.46 30.60
C PRO A 126 7.61 -2.64 31.52
N GLU A 127 8.04 -1.55 32.16
CA GLU A 127 9.11 -1.60 33.14
C GLU A 127 8.66 -2.50 34.31
N LEU A 128 9.11 -3.75 34.30
CA LEU A 128 9.41 -4.46 35.53
C LEU A 128 10.49 -3.64 36.25
N ASN A 129 10.11 -2.74 37.16
CA ASN A 129 10.82 -2.43 38.42
C ASN A 129 10.24 -1.19 39.13
N ASN A 130 9.43 -1.43 40.16
CA ASN A 130 9.67 -0.81 41.46
C ASN A 130 9.00 -1.64 42.56
N LEU A 131 9.58 -2.81 42.83
CA LEU A 131 9.47 -3.43 44.14
C LEU A 131 10.25 -2.57 45.14
N PRO A 132 9.65 -2.21 46.29
CA PRO A 132 10.41 -2.20 47.52
C PRO A 132 9.74 -3.14 48.52
N TYR A 133 10.21 -4.38 48.56
CA TYR A 133 10.25 -5.12 49.83
C TYR A 133 11.72 -5.49 50.09
N PRO A 134 12.21 -5.60 51.34
CA PRO A 134 11.72 -5.06 52.62
C PRO A 134 12.86 -4.36 53.42
N LYS A 135 12.57 -3.68 54.55
CA LYS A 135 13.53 -3.58 55.67
C LYS A 135 12.84 -3.53 57.04
N ALA A 136 13.26 -4.48 57.89
CA ALA A 136 13.12 -4.66 59.35
C ALA A 136 11.71 -4.83 59.92
#